data_AF-A0A930TGP4-F1
#
_entry.id   AF-A0A930TGP4-F1
#
_cell.length_a   1.000
_cell.length_b   1.000
_cell.length_c   1.000
_cell.angle_alpha   90.00
_cell.angle_beta   90.00
_cell.angle_gamma   90.00
#
_symmetry.space_group_name_H-M   'P 1'
#
loop_
_entity.id
_entity.type
_entity.pdbx_description
1 polymer ?
#
loop_
_entity_poly.entity_id
_entity_poly.type
_entity_poly.pdbx_seq_one_letter_code
_entity_poly.pdbx_strand_id
1 'polypeptide(L)' 'MNPNEVNCAEACVNGCILGDQCPNKEYQQQASKFIQETSLDQMLAMAEEALRKKMTEPPKWVYPEDL' A
#
# COMPACT_ATOMS: atom_id res chain seq x y z
N MET A 1 -0.12 -8.27 -21.37
CA MET A 1 -0.05 -8.56 -19.92
C MET A 1 -1.46 -8.57 -19.39
N ASN A 2 -1.86 -9.61 -18.68
CA ASN A 2 -3.19 -9.71 -18.09
C ASN A 2 -3.23 -8.81 -16.83
N PRO A 3 -4.20 -7.90 -16.66
CA PRO A 3 -4.22 -6.98 -15.51
C PRO A 3 -4.23 -7.68 -14.15
N ASN A 4 -4.76 -8.90 -14.10
CA ASN A 4 -4.88 -9.71 -12.88
C ASN A 4 -3.62 -10.55 -12.57
N GLU A 5 -2.62 -10.54 -13.44
CA GLU A 5 -1.37 -11.30 -13.26
C GLU A 5 -0.18 -10.39 -12.86
N VAL A 6 -0.40 -9.07 -12.79
CA VAL A 6 0.65 -8.10 -12.44
C VAL A 6 0.74 -7.97 -10.92
N ASN A 7 1.91 -8.29 -10.35
CA ASN A 7 2.25 -7.92 -8.98
C ASN A 7 2.44 -6.40 -8.89
N CYS A 8 1.35 -5.69 -8.58
CA CYS A 8 1.34 -4.24 -8.51
C CYS A 8 2.33 -3.69 -7.46
N ALA A 9 2.66 -4.46 -6.43
CA ALA A 9 3.58 -4.02 -5.38
C ALA A 9 5.04 -3.92 -5.87
N GLU A 10 5.42 -4.69 -6.89
CA GLU A 10 6.75 -4.66 -7.48
C GLU A 10 6.77 -3.86 -8.79
N ALA A 11 5.80 -4.12 -9.66
CA ALA A 11 5.78 -3.58 -11.02
C ALA A 11 5.39 -2.10 -11.07
N CYS A 12 4.57 -1.62 -10.13
CA CYS A 12 4.01 -0.26 -10.16
C CYS A 12 4.68 0.73 -9.19
N VAL A 13 5.84 0.38 -8.62
CA VAL A 13 6.56 1.22 -7.62
C VAL A 13 6.86 2.62 -8.17
N ASN A 14 7.19 2.73 -9.46
CA ASN A 14 7.51 4.01 -10.12
C ASN A 14 6.34 4.58 -10.94
N GLY A 15 5.13 4.06 -10.75
CA GLY A 15 3.96 4.39 -11.56
C GLY A 15 3.35 3.18 -12.24
N CYS A 16 2.06 3.27 -12.58
CA CYS A 16 1.32 2.15 -13.13
C CYS A 16 1.76 1.80 -14.56
N ILE A 17 2.18 0.54 -14.76
CA ILE A 17 2.61 0.03 -16.08
C ILE A 17 1.45 -0.29 -17.04
N LEU A 18 0.23 -0.44 -16.50
CA LEU A 18 -0.98 -0.77 -17.26
C LEU A 18 -1.79 0.46 -17.69
N GLY A 19 -1.38 1.66 -17.25
CA GLY A 19 -2.09 2.91 -17.51
C GLY A 19 -3.54 2.85 -17.05
N ASP A 20 -4.47 3.02 -18.00
CA ASP A 20 -5.92 3.02 -17.73
C ASP A 20 -6.50 1.68 -17.33
N GLN A 21 -5.78 0.57 -17.54
CA GLN A 21 -6.19 -0.77 -17.18
C GLN A 21 -5.73 -1.18 -15.77
N CYS A 22 -5.32 -0.22 -14.94
CA CYS A 22 -4.98 -0.47 -13.55
C CYS A 22 -6.18 -1.12 -12.82
N PRO A 23 -6.04 -2.31 -12.22
CA PRO A 23 -7.13 -2.95 -11.49
C PRO A 23 -7.58 -2.13 -10.28
N ASN A 24 -6.70 -1.28 -9.74
CA ASN A 24 -6.98 -0.43 -8.57
C ASN A 24 -7.42 1.00 -8.94
N LYS A 25 -7.84 1.24 -10.19
CA LYS A 25 -8.17 2.59 -10.68
C LYS A 25 -9.31 3.24 -9.90
N GLU A 26 -10.26 2.45 -9.37
CA GLU A 26 -11.37 2.95 -8.57
C GLU A 26 -10.92 3.67 -7.28
N TYR A 27 -9.76 3.28 -6.72
CA TYR A 27 -9.23 3.88 -5.50
C TYR A 27 -8.41 5.16 -5.75
N GLN A 28 -8.18 5.54 -7.01
CA GLN A 28 -7.36 6.70 -7.36
C GLN A 28 -7.89 8.00 -6.72
N GLN A 29 -9.21 8.21 -6.76
CA GLN A 29 -9.82 9.41 -6.19
C GLN A 29 -9.70 9.42 -4.66
N GLN A 30 -9.90 8.28 -4.01
CA GLN A 30 -9.75 8.16 -2.56
C GLN A 30 -8.31 8.42 -2.11
N ALA A 31 -7.34 7.86 -2.82
CA ALA A 31 -5.92 8.09 -2.53
C ALA A 31 -5.54 9.56 -2.74
N SER A 32 -6.03 10.19 -3.81
CA SER A 32 -5.80 11.61 -4.09
C SER A 32 -6.39 12.50 -2.99
N LYS A 33 -7.62 12.20 -2.55
CA LYS A 33 -8.28 12.89 -1.45
C LYS A 33 -7.50 12.75 -0.15
N PHE A 34 -7.05 11.54 0.19
CA PHE A 34 -6.24 11.29 1.38
C PHE A 34 -4.95 12.15 1.38
N ILE A 35 -4.21 12.18 0.27
CA ILE A 35 -2.96 12.97 0.17
C ILE A 35 -3.23 14.47 0.30
N GLN A 36 -4.35 14.96 -0.25
CA GLN A 36 -4.71 16.39 -0.21
C GLN A 36 -5.21 16.82 1.18
N GLU A 37 -5.96 15.97 1.86
CA GLU A 37 -6.63 16.30 3.12
C GLU A 37 -5.81 15.93 4.36
N THR A 38 -4.82 15.05 4.23
CA THR A 38 -3.97 14.62 5.36
C THR A 38 -2.69 15.44 5.38
N SER A 39 -2.47 16.17 6.48
CA SER A 39 -1.23 16.94 6.61
C SER A 39 -0.01 16.02 6.75
N LEU A 40 1.18 16.55 6.45
CA LEU A 40 2.43 15.82 6.64
C LEU A 40 2.58 15.35 8.10
N ASP A 41 2.27 16.22 9.07
CA ASP A 41 2.35 15.89 10.50
C ASP A 41 1.41 14.74 10.88
N GLN A 42 0.19 14.72 10.33
CA GLN A 42 -0.75 13.61 10.55
C GLN A 42 -0.23 12.31 9.94
N MET A 43 0.36 12.36 8.74
CA MET A 43 0.99 11.18 8.13
C MET A 43 2.15 10.64 8.98
N LEU A 44 2.99 11.52 9.53
CA LEU A 44 4.09 11.13 10.41
C LEU A 44 3.58 10.48 11.70
N ALA A 45 2.55 11.06 12.34
CA ALA A 45 1.94 10.49 13.53
C ALA A 45 1.33 9.10 13.27
N MET A 46 0.70 8.89 12.10
CA MET A 46 0.21 7.57 11.69
C MET A 46 1.33 6.55 11.53
N ALA A 47 2.46 6.97 10.95
CA ALA A 47 3.63 6.10 10.77
C ALA A 47 4.26 5.70 12.12
N GLU A 48 4.35 6.64 13.07
CA GLU A 48 4.85 6.37 14.42
C GLU A 48 3.95 5.38 15.18
N GLU A 49 2.63 5.55 15.13
CA GLU A 49 1.70 4.61 15.76
C GLU A 49 1.76 3.21 15.11
N ALA A 50 1.91 3.13 13.79
CA ALA A 50 2.11 1.86 13.10
C ALA A 50 3.40 1.15 13.56
N LEU A 51 4.49 1.90 13.72
CA LEU A 51 5.74 1.38 14.25
C LEU A 51 5.59 0.90 15.70
N ARG A 52 4.94 1.70 16.55
CA ARG A 52 4.67 1.34 17.94
C ARG A 52 3.89 0.04 18.03
N LYS A 53 2.81 -0.10 17.26
CA LYS A 53 2.01 -1.33 17.18
C LYS A 53 2.87 -2.52 16.79
N LYS A 54 3.65 -2.40 15.71
CA LYS A 54 4.55 -3.46 15.24
C LYS A 54 5.56 -3.91 16.31
N MET A 55 6.09 -2.98 17.11
CA MET A 55 7.03 -3.30 18.19
C MET A 55 6.36 -4.00 19.39
N THR A 56 5.08 -3.73 19.62
CA THR A 56 4.32 -4.31 20.75
C THR A 56 3.54 -5.57 20.37
N GLU A 57 3.29 -5.81 19.08
CA GLU A 57 2.58 -6.99 18.61
C GLU A 57 3.46 -8.25 18.81
N PRO A 58 2.85 -9.38 19.20
CA PRO A 58 3.57 -10.65 19.29
C PRO A 58 4.10 -11.06 17.91
N PRO A 59 5.21 -11.83 17.86
CA PRO A 59 5.79 -12.26 16.59
C PRO A 59 4.79 -13.08 15.78
N LYS A 60 4.63 -12.74 14.51
CA LYS A 60 3.89 -13.55 13.54
C LYS A 60 4.86 -14.54 12.91
N TRP A 61 4.63 -15.82 13.17
CA TRP A 61 5.36 -16.91 12.52
C TRP A 61 4.79 -17.08 11.11
N VAL A 62 5.66 -16.99 10.11
CA VAL A 62 5.32 -17.32 8.72
C VAL A 62 6.01 -18.63 8.41
N TYR A 63 5.25 -19.66 8.08
CA TYR A 63 5.81 -20.95 7.73
C TYR A 63 6.14 -20.99 6.22
N PRO A 64 7.23 -21.64 5.81
CA PRO A 64 7.63 -21.71 4.40
C PRO A 64 6.55 -22.28 3.46
N GLU A 65 5.66 -23.12 3.98
CA GLU A 65 4.51 -23.68 3.25
C GLU A 65 3.37 -22.69 2.97
N ASP A 66 3.36 -21.51 3.60
CA ASP A 66 2.34 -20.47 3.44
C ASP A 66 2.70 -19.40 2.37
N LEU A 67 3.88 -19.50 1.75
CA LEU A 67 4.44 -18.54 0.79
C LEU A 67 4.29 -18.95 -0.67
#